data_AF-A0A928Q6P8-F1
#
_entry.id   AF-A0A928Q6P8-F1
#
_cell.length_a   1.000
_cell.length_b   1.000
_cell.length_c   1.000
_cell.angle_alpha   90.00
_cell.angle_beta   90.00
_cell.angle_gamma   90.00
#
_symmetry.space_group_name_H-M   'P 1'
#
loop_
_entity.id
_entity.type
_entity.pdbx_description
1 polymer ?
#
loop_
_entity_poly.entity_id
_entity_poly.type
_entity_poly.pdbx_seq_one_letter_code
_entity_poly.pdbx_strand_id
1 'polypeptide(L)' 'MPNIKSAKKRVKVTKAKAANNKALKSNLKTVLKNANDKETIAVAIKKVDQACAKGLLHKNNAARKKSQLANKLNSL' A
#
# COMPACT_ATOMS: atom_id res chain seq x y z
N MET A 1 -6.33 29.61 -3.14
CA MET A 1 -6.97 28.96 -4.32
C MET A 1 -6.04 29.09 -5.51
N PRO A 2 -5.85 28.08 -6.39
CA PRO A 2 -4.92 28.22 -7.50
C PRO A 2 -5.49 29.19 -8.54
N ASN A 3 -4.68 30.13 -9.01
CA ASN A 3 -5.13 31.14 -9.98
C ASN A 3 -4.93 30.68 -11.43
N ILE A 4 -3.90 29.86 -11.68
CA ILE A 4 -3.58 29.32 -13.01
C ILE A 4 -4.50 28.14 -13.36
N LYS A 5 -5.00 28.08 -14.60
CA LYS A 5 -5.89 27.01 -15.11
C LYS A 5 -5.31 25.61 -14.87
N SER A 6 -4.03 25.41 -15.17
CA SER A 6 -3.32 24.14 -14.95
C SER A 6 -3.32 23.73 -13.47
N ALA A 7 -3.05 24.68 -12.57
CA ALA A 7 -3.02 24.44 -11.13
C ALA A 7 -4.42 24.09 -10.58
N LYS A 8 -5.49 24.76 -11.03
CA LYS A 8 -6.88 24.40 -10.68
C LYS A 8 -7.20 22.95 -11.07
N LYS A 9 -6.77 22.50 -12.25
CA LYS A 9 -6.90 21.10 -12.69
C LYS A 9 -6.09 20.15 -11.81
N ARG A 10 -4.84 20.49 -11.48
CA ARG A 10 -3.97 19.66 -10.63
C ARG A 10 -4.57 19.42 -9.25
N VAL A 11 -5.21 20.43 -8.63
CA VAL A 11 -5.90 20.26 -7.34
C VAL A 11 -7.02 19.23 -7.43
N LYS A 12 -7.89 19.32 -8.45
CA LYS A 12 -8.98 18.35 -8.65
C LYS A 12 -8.44 16.92 -8.83
N VAL A 13 -7.44 16.75 -9.71
CA VAL A 13 -6.84 15.43 -9.98
C VAL A 13 -6.14 14.86 -8.74
N THR A 14 -5.42 15.70 -8.00
CA THR A 14 -4.69 15.27 -6.79
C THR A 14 -5.67 14.85 -5.70
N LYS A 15 -6.78 15.56 -5.52
CA LYS A 15 -7.82 15.19 -4.54
C LYS A 15 -8.39 13.79 -4.82
N ALA A 16 -8.73 13.51 -6.09
CA ALA A 16 -9.25 12.20 -6.48
C ALA A 16 -8.20 11.09 -6.28
N LYS A 17 -6.95 11.31 -6.72
CA LYS A 17 -5.85 10.34 -6.53
C LYS A 17 -5.53 10.10 -5.06
N ALA A 18 -5.55 11.15 -4.23
CA ALA A 18 -5.29 11.05 -2.80
C ALA A 18 -6.37 10.22 -2.08
N ALA A 19 -7.65 10.40 -2.43
CA ALA A 19 -8.74 9.60 -1.88
C ALA A 19 -8.59 8.11 -2.21
N ASN A 20 -8.29 7.79 -3.47
CA ASN A 20 -8.06 6.40 -3.91
C ASN A 20 -6.84 5.78 -3.19
N ASN A 21 -5.73 6.51 -3.12
CA ASN A 21 -4.53 6.05 -2.42
C ASN A 21 -4.76 5.87 -0.92
N LYS A 22 -5.60 6.71 -0.30
CA LYS A 22 -5.97 6.57 1.12
C LYS A 22 -6.70 5.26 1.37
N ALA A 23 -7.70 4.93 0.53
CA ALA A 23 -8.45 3.68 0.64
C ALA A 23 -7.54 2.46 0.45
N LEU A 24 -6.70 2.46 -0.60
CA LEU A 24 -5.76 1.36 -0.87
C LEU A 24 -4.73 1.17 0.25
N LYS A 25 -4.16 2.26 0.79
CA LYS A 25 -3.23 2.19 1.92
C LYS A 25 -3.90 1.68 3.19
N SER A 26 -5.15 2.09 3.44
CA SER A 26 -5.91 1.61 4.60
C SER A 26 -6.15 0.11 4.52
N ASN A 27 -6.63 -0.37 3.36
CA ASN A 27 -6.84 -1.80 3.13
C ASN A 27 -5.55 -2.61 3.31
N LEU A 28 -4.43 -2.14 2.74
CA LEU A 28 -3.13 -2.81 2.89
C LEU A 28 -2.70 -2.89 4.36
N LYS A 29 -2.89 -1.82 5.15
CA LYS A 29 -2.59 -1.83 6.58
C LYS A 29 -3.44 -2.85 7.33
N THR A 30 -4.73 -2.96 7.00
CA THR A 30 -5.63 -3.95 7.62
C THR A 30 -5.19 -5.39 7.29
N VAL A 31 -4.87 -5.67 6.02
CA VAL A 31 -4.36 -6.99 5.61
C VAL A 31 -3.08 -7.35 6.35
N LEU A 32 -2.14 -6.41 6.45
CA LEU A 32 -0.89 -6.63 7.20
C LEU A 32 -1.13 -6.84 8.70
N LYS A 33 -2.10 -6.15 9.29
CA LYS A 33 -2.44 -6.29 10.72
C LYS A 33 -3.03 -7.68 11.03
N ASN A 34 -3.84 -8.23 10.12
CA ASN A 34 -4.54 -9.49 10.33
C ASN A 34 -3.74 -10.73 9.88
N ALA A 35 -2.52 -10.55 9.35
CA ALA A 35 -1.68 -11.65 8.91
C ALA A 35 -1.02 -12.36 10.10
N ASN A 36 -1.66 -13.40 10.62
CA ASN A 36 -1.21 -14.16 11.79
C ASN A 36 -0.93 -15.64 11.50
N ASP A 37 -1.46 -16.19 10.41
CA ASP A 37 -1.36 -17.61 10.08
C ASP A 37 -0.72 -17.77 8.69
N LYS A 38 -0.26 -18.99 8.37
CA LYS A 38 0.41 -19.31 7.09
C LYS A 38 -0.34 -18.78 5.87
N GLU A 39 -1.65 -19.00 5.81
CA GLU A 39 -2.49 -18.60 4.68
C GLU A 39 -2.66 -17.09 4.58
N THR A 40 -2.92 -16.42 5.72
CA THR A 40 -3.12 -14.96 5.76
C THR A 40 -1.83 -14.21 5.48
N ILE A 41 -0.69 -14.76 5.89
CA ILE A 41 0.65 -14.24 5.56
C ILE A 41 0.94 -14.36 4.07
N ALA A 42 0.63 -15.48 3.43
CA ALA A 42 0.81 -15.65 1.98
C ALA A 42 -0.01 -14.62 1.17
N VAL A 43 -1.28 -14.42 1.58
CA VAL A 43 -2.15 -13.39 0.98
C VAL A 43 -1.57 -11.98 1.20
N ALA A 44 -1.05 -11.70 2.40
CA ALA A 44 -0.45 -10.41 2.71
C ALA A 44 0.79 -10.11 1.85
N ILE A 45 1.66 -11.10 1.63
CA ILE A 45 2.84 -10.98 0.76
C ILE A 45 2.38 -10.63 -0.67
N LYS A 46 1.41 -11.36 -1.22
CA LYS A 46 0.84 -11.09 -2.55
C LYS A 46 0.30 -9.65 -2.66
N LYS A 47 -0.42 -9.17 -1.63
CA LYS A 47 -0.97 -7.82 -1.59
C LYS A 47 0.12 -6.74 -1.51
N VAL A 48 1.23 -7.00 -0.81
CA VAL A 48 2.39 -6.10 -0.77
C VAL A 48 3.04 -5.97 -2.16
N ASP A 49 3.23 -7.08 -2.87
CA ASP A 49 3.81 -7.05 -4.22
C ASP A 49 2.89 -6.33 -5.21
N GLN A 50 1.58 -6.57 -5.15
CA GLN A 50 0.60 -5.83 -5.96
C GLN A 50 0.62 -4.32 -5.66
N ALA A 51 0.81 -3.92 -4.40
CA ALA A 51 0.92 -2.52 -4.03
C ALA A 51 2.22 -1.89 -4.53
N CYS A 52 3.32 -2.64 -4.58
CA CYS A 52 4.56 -2.19 -5.20
C CYS A 52 4.40 -1.98 -6.71
N ALA A 53 3.79 -2.95 -7.41
CA ALA A 53 3.54 -2.87 -8.85
C ALA A 53 2.65 -1.67 -9.23
N LYS A 54 1.66 -1.33 -8.38
CA LYS A 54 0.79 -0.15 -8.56
C LYS A 54 1.45 1.18 -8.15
N GLY A 55 2.72 1.18 -7.75
CA GLY A 55 3.43 2.38 -7.29
C GLY A 55 2.92 2.94 -5.96
N LEU A 56 2.14 2.17 -5.20
CA LEU A 56 1.62 2.59 -3.89
C LEU A 56 2.70 2.50 -2.81
N LEU A 57 3.60 1.53 -2.93
CA LEU A 57 4.78 1.34 -2.09
C LEU A 57 6.04 1.38 -2.95
N HIS A 58 7.10 1.98 -2.40
CA HIS A 58 8.42 1.88 -2.99
C HIS A 58 8.99 0.46 -2.80
N LYS A 59 9.82 -0.01 -3.74
CA LYS A 59 10.44 -1.34 -3.73
C LYS A 59 11.09 -1.70 -2.40
N ASN A 60 11.80 -0.76 -1.77
CA ASN A 60 12.49 -0.99 -0.50
C ASN A 60 11.51 -1.18 0.67
N ASN A 61 10.37 -0.46 0.66
CA ASN A 61 9.35 -0.61 1.69
C ASN A 61 8.63 -1.96 1.51
N ALA A 62 8.29 -2.32 0.28
CA ALA A 62 7.73 -3.63 -0.03
C ALA A 62 8.66 -4.78 0.42
N ALA A 63 9.95 -4.70 0.10
CA ALA A 63 10.95 -5.67 0.52
C ALA A 63 11.04 -5.80 2.06
N ARG A 64 11.08 -4.66 2.79
CA ARG A 64 11.07 -4.65 4.26
C ARG A 64 9.83 -5.33 4.83
N LYS A 65 8.64 -5.03 4.29
CA LYS A 65 7.38 -5.64 4.74
C LYS A 65 7.34 -7.14 4.48
N LYS A 66 7.84 -7.60 3.33
CA LYS A 66 7.96 -9.04 3.04
C LYS A 66 8.92 -9.74 4.01
N SER A 67 10.08 -9.14 4.29
CA SER A 67 11.02 -9.69 5.27
C SER A 67 10.41 -9.80 6.68
N GLN A 68 9.67 -8.78 7.14
CA GLN A 68 8.96 -8.85 8.42
C GLN A 68 7.92 -9.98 8.48
N LEU A 69 7.15 -10.18 7.39
CA LEU A 69 6.18 -11.26 7.30
C LEU A 69 6.84 -12.65 7.24
N ALA A 70 7.95 -12.78 6.52
CA ALA A 70 8.71 -14.03 6.46
C ALA A 70 9.31 -14.40 7.82
N ASN A 71 9.87 -13.42 8.55
CA ASN A 71 10.39 -13.65 9.90
C ASN A 71 9.27 -14.10 10.85
N LYS A 72 8.09 -13.46 10.77
CA LYS A 72 6.92 -13.85 11.54
C LYS A 72 6.48 -15.29 11.23
N LEU A 73 6.52 -15.68 9.96
CA LEU A 73 6.20 -17.04 9.50
C LEU A 73 7.18 -18.08 10.04
N ASN A 74 8.46 -17.73 10.14
CA ASN A 74 9.50 -18.63 10.65
C ASN A 74 9.49 -18.74 12.19
N SER A 75 8.94 -17.75 12.88
CA SER A 75 8.77 -17.75 14.34
C SER A 75 7.45 -18.36 14.83
N LEU A 76 6.56 -18.71 13.89
CA LEU A 76 5.30 -19.43 14.15
C LEU A 76 5.57 -20.93 14.22
#